data_AF-A0A0G0K0A9-F1
#
_entry.id   AF-A0A0G0K0A9-F1
#
_cell.length_a   1.000
_cell.length_b   1.000
_cell.length_c   1.000
_cell.angle_alpha   90.00
_cell.angle_beta   90.00
_cell.angle_gamma   90.00
#
_symmetry.space_group_name_H-M   'P 1'
#
loop_
_entity.id
_entity.type
_entity.pdbx_description
1 polymer ?
#
loop_
_entity_poly.entity_id
_entity_poly.type
_entity_poly.pdbx_seq_one_letter_code
_entity_poly.pdbx_strand_id
1 'polypeptide(L)'
;MITKDVIPDSLNHNYLQQAEDIVKYLKGTVFKGRSIPTDYQEAIAEFEKQKRGIEKNLLSNWKDSANKLAGLKLTQMTRQTFVEQHYGWLVYFQNRNERLLEDKYNWTGSRASDGRLVGVGGSAAGGAYVVDWEPDGSDDDIGVVLSR
;
A
#
# COMPACT_ATOMS: atom_id res chain seq x y z
N MET A 1 -3.46 12.13 -6.62
CA MET A 1 -4.56 11.37 -6.02
C MET A 1 -4.13 10.94 -4.64
N ILE A 2 -4.82 11.41 -3.62
CA ILE A 2 -4.47 11.08 -2.23
C ILE A 2 -5.75 10.63 -1.54
N THR A 3 -5.73 9.49 -0.85
CA THR A 3 -6.83 9.08 0.01
C THR A 3 -6.48 9.35 1.48
N LYS A 4 -7.50 9.62 2.30
CA LYS A 4 -7.32 9.81 3.76
C LYS A 4 -7.47 8.51 4.54
N ASP A 5 -8.23 7.58 3.97
CA ASP A 5 -8.51 6.25 4.51
C ASP A 5 -8.10 5.20 3.47
N VAL A 6 -8.13 3.93 3.88
CA VAL A 6 -7.89 2.80 2.99
C VAL A 6 -8.89 2.79 1.83
N ILE A 7 -8.44 2.41 0.64
CA ILE A 7 -9.36 2.24 -0.50
C ILE A 7 -10.35 1.10 -0.21
N PRO A 8 -11.59 1.17 -0.74
CA PRO A 8 -12.56 0.10 -0.57
C PRO A 8 -12.02 -1.26 -1.02
N ASP A 9 -12.44 -2.31 -0.33
CA ASP A 9 -12.09 -3.71 -0.60
C ASP A 9 -10.60 -4.06 -0.46
N SER A 10 -9.76 -3.20 0.12
CA SER A 10 -8.31 -3.48 0.26
C SER A 10 -7.89 -4.11 1.59
N LEU A 11 -8.82 -4.22 2.55
CA LEU A 11 -8.60 -4.88 3.83
C LEU A 11 -8.65 -6.41 3.69
N ASN A 12 -8.07 -7.14 4.64
CA ASN A 12 -8.01 -8.61 4.65
C ASN A 12 -7.36 -9.23 3.39
N HIS A 13 -6.52 -8.45 2.73
CA HIS A 13 -5.78 -8.84 1.53
C HIS A 13 -4.29 -8.69 1.78
N ASN A 14 -3.50 -9.63 1.27
CA ASN A 14 -2.05 -9.55 1.34
C ASN A 14 -1.48 -8.49 0.37
N TYR A 15 -0.17 -8.21 0.44
CA TYR A 15 0.40 -7.08 -0.30
C TYR A 15 0.22 -7.20 -1.81
N LEU A 16 0.32 -8.44 -2.33
CA LEU A 16 0.14 -8.74 -3.73
C LEU A 16 -1.32 -8.48 -4.15
N GLN A 17 -2.28 -8.99 -3.37
CA GLN A 17 -3.71 -8.77 -3.60
C GLN A 17 -4.07 -7.27 -3.52
N GLN A 18 -3.52 -6.55 -2.55
CA GLN A 18 -3.68 -5.11 -2.45
C GLN A 18 -3.12 -4.36 -3.68
N ALA A 19 -2.06 -4.85 -4.32
CA ALA A 19 -1.60 -4.27 -5.59
C ALA A 19 -2.64 -4.46 -6.70
N GLU A 20 -3.40 -5.56 -6.71
CA GLU A 20 -4.54 -5.75 -7.60
C GLU A 20 -5.70 -4.81 -7.27
N ASP A 21 -5.96 -4.59 -5.99
CA ASP A 21 -6.98 -3.63 -5.53
C ASP A 21 -6.65 -2.21 -5.99
N ILE A 22 -5.37 -1.82 -5.95
CA ILE A 22 -4.90 -0.56 -6.53
C ILE A 22 -5.25 -0.52 -8.02
N VAL A 23 -4.92 -1.57 -8.81
CA VAL A 23 -5.25 -1.60 -10.24
C VAL A 23 -6.76 -1.49 -10.48
N LYS A 24 -7.57 -2.24 -9.72
CA LYS A 24 -9.03 -2.20 -9.78
C LYS A 24 -9.56 -0.80 -9.47
N TYR A 25 -9.06 -0.17 -8.40
CA TYR A 25 -9.46 1.17 -7.98
C TYR A 25 -9.05 2.24 -9.00
N LEU A 26 -7.82 2.15 -9.53
CA LEU A 26 -7.32 3.03 -10.58
C LEU A 26 -8.22 2.98 -11.82
N LYS A 27 -8.54 1.78 -12.32
CA LYS A 27 -9.37 1.59 -13.52
C LYS A 27 -10.85 1.95 -13.27
N GLY A 28 -11.40 1.49 -12.16
CA GLY A 28 -12.84 1.51 -11.88
C GLY A 28 -13.34 2.79 -11.21
N THR A 29 -12.46 3.52 -10.52
CA THR A 29 -12.83 4.72 -9.76
C THR A 29 -12.07 5.94 -10.27
N VAL A 30 -10.74 5.87 -10.27
CA VAL A 30 -9.88 7.03 -10.50
C VAL A 30 -9.94 7.44 -11.96
N PHE A 31 -9.76 6.51 -12.88
CA PHE A 31 -9.76 6.74 -14.32
C PHE A 31 -11.05 6.28 -15.01
N LYS A 32 -12.13 6.14 -14.25
CA LYS A 32 -13.44 5.76 -14.81
C LYS A 32 -13.87 6.74 -15.90
N GLY A 33 -14.12 6.23 -17.10
CA GLY A 33 -14.59 7.02 -18.24
C GLY A 33 -13.53 7.94 -18.87
N ARG A 34 -12.26 7.81 -18.50
CA ARG A 34 -11.14 8.57 -19.09
C ARG A 34 -9.99 7.63 -19.46
N SER A 35 -9.09 8.11 -20.32
CA SER A 35 -7.86 7.37 -20.61
C SER A 35 -6.95 7.34 -19.37
N ILE A 36 -6.40 6.16 -19.10
CA ILE A 36 -5.37 6.00 -18.07
C ILE A 36 -4.07 6.60 -18.61
N PRO A 37 -3.37 7.50 -17.87
CA PRO A 37 -2.09 8.05 -18.32
C PRO A 37 -1.04 6.95 -18.59
N THR A 38 -0.15 7.19 -19.55
CA THR A 38 0.84 6.20 -20.01
C THR A 38 1.66 5.59 -18.87
N ASP A 39 2.17 6.41 -17.94
CA ASP A 39 2.97 5.93 -16.82
C ASP A 39 2.23 4.90 -15.94
N TYR A 40 0.93 5.13 -15.71
CA TYR A 40 0.09 4.17 -14.97
C TYR A 40 -0.21 2.92 -15.80
N GLN A 41 -0.39 3.04 -17.13
CA GLN A 41 -0.56 1.87 -17.99
C GLN A 41 0.68 0.98 -17.97
N GLU A 42 1.87 1.57 -18.05
CA GLU A 42 3.13 0.85 -17.97
C GLU A 42 3.33 0.17 -16.61
N ALA A 43 3.05 0.88 -15.51
CA ALA A 43 3.13 0.33 -14.16
C ALA A 43 2.17 -0.84 -13.94
N ILE A 44 0.94 -0.74 -14.45
CA ILE A 44 -0.04 -1.83 -14.43
C ILE A 44 0.45 -3.00 -15.28
N ALA A 45 0.96 -2.76 -16.48
CA ALA A 45 1.46 -3.83 -17.36
C ALA A 45 2.68 -4.55 -16.77
N GLU A 46 3.58 -3.81 -16.12
CA GLU A 46 4.70 -4.38 -15.37
C GLU A 46 4.21 -5.31 -14.26
N PHE A 47 3.26 -4.84 -13.45
CA PHE A 47 2.67 -5.60 -12.37
C PHE A 47 2.04 -6.91 -12.88
N GLU A 48 1.17 -6.83 -13.88
CA GLU A 48 0.48 -8.01 -14.46
C GLU A 48 1.47 -9.04 -15.02
N LYS A 49 2.57 -8.58 -15.62
CA LYS A 49 3.62 -9.46 -16.15
C LYS A 49 4.37 -10.20 -15.03
N GLN A 50 4.60 -9.55 -13.89
CA GLN A 50 5.36 -10.12 -12.77
C GLN A 50 4.50 -10.88 -11.76
N LYS A 51 3.20 -10.58 -11.68
CA LYS A 51 2.25 -11.10 -10.68
C LYS A 51 2.37 -12.60 -10.44
N ARG A 52 2.23 -13.43 -11.48
CA ARG A 52 2.30 -14.90 -11.35
C ARG A 52 3.65 -15.39 -10.81
N GLY A 53 4.74 -14.69 -11.11
CA GLY A 53 6.07 -15.04 -10.62
C GLY A 53 6.24 -14.70 -9.14
N ILE A 54 5.70 -13.55 -8.73
CA ILE A 54 5.66 -13.13 -7.33
C ILE A 54 4.78 -14.07 -6.51
N GLU A 55 3.58 -14.39 -6.99
CA GLU A 55 2.62 -15.27 -6.33
C GLU A 55 3.20 -16.65 -6.00
N LYS A 56 3.91 -17.27 -6.95
CA LYS A 56 4.58 -18.57 -6.75
C LYS A 56 5.62 -18.57 -5.63
N ASN A 57 6.25 -17.42 -5.40
CA ASN A 57 7.33 -17.25 -4.45
C ASN A 57 6.87 -16.58 -3.16
N LEU A 58 5.58 -16.25 -3.03
CA LEU A 58 5.08 -15.39 -1.96
C LEU A 58 5.36 -16.00 -0.57
N LEU A 59 5.17 -17.32 -0.44
CA LEU A 59 5.44 -18.09 0.78
C LEU A 59 6.87 -18.65 0.84
N SER A 60 7.36 -19.21 -0.27
CA SER A 60 8.61 -19.98 -0.31
C SER A 60 9.87 -19.12 -0.39
N ASN A 61 9.78 -17.91 -0.94
CA ASN A 61 10.86 -16.93 -1.03
C ASN A 61 10.30 -15.53 -0.81
N TRP A 62 9.66 -15.34 0.34
CA TRP A 62 8.92 -14.13 0.67
C TRP A 62 9.78 -12.86 0.61
N LYS A 63 11.10 -12.95 0.90
CA LYS A 63 12.01 -11.79 0.82
C LYS A 63 12.19 -11.28 -0.60
N ASP A 64 12.35 -12.19 -1.56
CA ASP A 64 12.41 -11.83 -2.99
C ASP A 64 11.07 -11.28 -3.47
N SER A 65 9.96 -11.88 -3.02
CA SER A 65 8.61 -11.39 -3.32
C SER A 65 8.38 -9.98 -2.77
N ALA A 66 8.75 -9.72 -1.51
CA ALA A 66 8.68 -8.40 -0.89
C ALA A 66 9.59 -7.39 -1.62
N ASN A 67 10.79 -7.79 -2.04
CA ASN A 67 11.67 -6.95 -2.85
C ASN A 67 11.00 -6.53 -4.16
N LYS A 68 10.45 -7.49 -4.90
CA LYS A 68 9.77 -7.23 -6.17
C LYS A 68 8.56 -6.34 -5.97
N LEU A 69 7.71 -6.67 -5.00
CA LEU A 69 6.50 -5.90 -4.68
C LEU A 69 6.81 -4.46 -4.29
N ALA A 70 7.80 -4.23 -3.42
CA ALA A 70 8.25 -2.88 -3.07
C ALA A 70 8.83 -2.16 -4.30
N GLY A 71 9.54 -2.87 -5.17
CA GLY A 71 10.21 -2.30 -6.35
C GLY A 71 9.31 -2.03 -7.57
N LEU A 72 8.06 -2.51 -7.59
CA LEU A 72 7.13 -2.27 -8.71
C LEU A 72 6.94 -0.77 -8.94
N LYS A 73 6.91 -0.32 -10.20
CA LYS A 73 6.51 1.06 -10.52
C LYS A 73 5.14 1.40 -9.92
N LEU A 74 4.20 0.44 -9.94
CA LEU A 74 2.87 0.62 -9.37
C LEU A 74 2.96 1.01 -7.89
N THR A 75 3.73 0.26 -7.09
CA THR A 75 3.96 0.54 -5.67
C THR A 75 4.59 1.90 -5.45
N GLN A 76 5.67 2.21 -6.18
CA GLN A 76 6.40 3.48 -6.06
C GLN A 76 5.56 4.70 -6.43
N MET A 77 4.62 4.53 -7.36
CA MET A 77 3.73 5.61 -7.80
C MET A 77 2.53 5.81 -6.89
N THR A 78 2.05 4.76 -6.23
CA THR A 78 0.72 4.78 -5.57
C THR A 78 0.77 4.71 -4.06
N ARG A 79 1.85 4.20 -3.46
CA ARG A 79 1.97 4.09 -2.00
C ARG A 79 2.85 5.19 -1.44
N GLN A 80 2.58 5.57 -0.20
CA GLN A 80 3.47 6.44 0.57
C GLN A 80 4.66 5.62 1.07
N THR A 81 5.77 6.26 1.38
CA THR A 81 6.79 5.69 2.28
C THR A 81 6.30 5.72 3.73
N PHE A 82 6.91 4.92 4.60
CA PHE A 82 6.58 4.95 6.04
C PHE A 82 6.80 6.34 6.65
N VAL A 83 7.84 7.07 6.22
CA VAL A 83 8.12 8.44 6.67
C VAL A 83 7.04 9.41 6.22
N GLU A 84 6.65 9.36 4.95
CA GLU A 84 5.58 10.23 4.41
C GLU A 84 4.25 9.98 5.13
N GLN A 85 3.87 8.73 5.36
CA GLN A 85 2.63 8.37 6.05
C GLN A 85 2.64 8.83 7.51
N HIS A 86 3.75 8.62 8.22
CA HIS A 86 3.88 8.99 9.63
C HIS A 86 3.91 10.52 9.83
N TYR A 87 4.65 11.23 8.98
CA TYR A 87 4.65 12.69 8.97
C TYR A 87 3.27 13.25 8.58
N GLY A 88 2.62 12.66 7.57
CA GLY A 88 1.28 13.03 7.13
C GLY A 88 0.25 12.93 8.26
N TRP A 89 0.31 11.86 9.06
CA TRP A 89 -0.52 11.72 10.26
C TRP A 89 -0.26 12.85 11.25
N LEU A 90 1.00 13.12 11.62
CA LEU A 90 1.34 14.14 12.62
C LEU A 90 0.81 15.51 12.21
N VAL A 91 1.06 15.91 10.97
CA VAL A 91 0.60 17.21 10.43
C VAL A 91 -0.93 17.26 10.39
N TYR A 92 -1.61 16.18 9.99
CA TYR A 92 -3.06 16.15 9.94
C TYR A 92 -3.67 16.30 11.34
N PHE A 93 -3.14 15.57 12.32
CA PHE A 93 -3.59 15.63 13.71
C PHE A 93 -3.38 17.02 14.32
N GLN A 94 -2.19 17.62 14.15
CA GLN A 94 -1.90 18.97 14.68
C GLN A 94 -2.82 20.06 14.10
N ASN A 95 -3.19 19.95 12.82
CA ASN A 95 -3.96 20.99 12.15
C ASN A 95 -5.48 20.79 12.25
N ARG A 96 -5.96 19.56 12.49
CA ARG A 96 -7.39 19.24 12.45
C ARG A 96 -7.93 18.58 13.71
N ASN A 97 -7.06 18.17 14.63
CA ASN A 97 -7.42 17.38 15.81
C ASN A 97 -8.20 16.09 15.45
N GLU A 98 -7.93 15.54 14.26
CA GLU A 98 -8.50 14.31 13.72
C GLU A 98 -7.38 13.28 13.53
N ARG A 99 -7.68 12.01 13.83
CA ARG A 99 -6.72 10.90 13.71
C ARG A 99 -6.94 10.16 12.40
N LEU A 100 -5.90 10.06 11.57
CA LEU A 100 -5.92 9.19 10.39
C LEU A 100 -5.60 7.76 10.80
N LEU A 101 -6.30 6.77 10.23
CA LEU A 101 -6.04 5.35 10.46
C LEU A 101 -5.98 5.00 11.95
N GLU A 102 -6.98 5.44 12.72
CA GLU A 102 -7.01 5.25 14.17
C GLU A 102 -7.04 3.76 14.56
N ASP A 103 -7.79 2.96 13.81
CA ASP A 103 -8.04 1.53 13.99
C ASP A 103 -7.58 0.68 12.78
N LYS A 104 -6.79 1.26 11.88
CA LYS A 104 -6.33 0.62 10.63
C LYS A 104 -4.86 0.87 10.38
N TYR A 105 -4.30 0.14 9.43
CA TYR A 105 -2.95 0.30 8.93
C TYR A 105 -2.92 0.50 7.43
N ASN A 106 -2.05 1.40 6.97
CA ASN A 106 -1.67 1.50 5.58
C ASN A 106 -0.40 0.68 5.37
N TRP A 107 -0.44 -0.31 4.49
CA TRP A 107 0.78 -0.95 4.04
C TRP A 107 1.52 -0.02 3.07
N THR A 108 2.73 0.41 3.42
CA THR A 108 3.46 1.43 2.67
C THR A 108 4.29 0.84 1.53
N GLY A 109 4.90 1.67 0.70
CA GLY A 109 5.89 1.27 -0.31
C GLY A 109 7.28 0.99 0.26
N SER A 110 7.44 1.04 1.60
CA SER A 110 8.73 0.86 2.27
C SER A 110 9.00 -0.59 2.67
N ARG A 111 10.28 -0.96 2.67
CA ARG A 111 10.76 -2.26 3.12
C ARG A 111 11.81 -2.10 4.22
N ALA A 112 11.67 -2.87 5.28
CA ALA A 112 12.66 -2.97 6.36
C ALA A 112 13.93 -3.69 5.88
N SER A 113 15.00 -3.56 6.66
CA SER A 113 16.31 -4.14 6.35
C SER A 113 16.31 -5.67 6.37
N ASP A 114 15.41 -6.28 7.14
CA ASP A 114 15.23 -7.73 7.22
C ASP A 114 14.40 -8.31 6.06
N GLY A 115 13.81 -7.45 5.23
CA GLY A 115 13.03 -7.78 4.06
C GLY A 115 11.52 -7.57 4.20
N ARG A 116 11.00 -7.27 5.40
CA ARG A 116 9.55 -7.12 5.62
C ARG A 116 9.01 -5.82 5.06
N LEU A 117 7.74 -5.81 4.68
CA LEU A 117 7.05 -4.64 4.14
C LEU A 117 6.44 -3.85 5.30
N VAL A 118 6.66 -2.54 5.31
CA VAL A 118 6.35 -1.68 6.46
C VAL A 118 4.96 -1.09 6.32
N GLY A 119 4.14 -1.14 7.37
CA GLY A 119 2.90 -0.40 7.46
C GLY A 119 2.90 0.62 8.60
N VAL A 120 2.01 1.60 8.49
CA VAL A 120 1.84 2.67 9.47
C VAL A 120 0.36 2.91 9.72
N GLY A 121 -0.03 3.06 10.99
CA GLY A 121 -1.43 3.16 11.37
C GLY A 121 -1.64 3.07 12.87
N GLY A 122 -2.77 2.50 13.28
CA GLY A 122 -3.17 2.32 14.68
C GLY A 122 -3.09 3.62 15.48
N SER A 123 -3.39 4.76 14.85
CA SER A 123 -2.96 6.08 15.33
C SER A 123 -3.87 6.69 16.41
N ALA A 124 -4.25 5.85 17.36
CA ALA A 124 -5.06 6.17 18.53
C ALA A 124 -4.26 6.96 19.58
N ALA A 125 -4.76 6.99 20.81
CA ALA A 125 -4.18 7.80 21.90
C ALA A 125 -2.69 7.53 22.17
N GLY A 126 -2.18 6.33 21.85
CA GLY A 126 -0.76 5.97 21.97
C GLY A 126 0.17 6.58 20.92
N GLY A 127 -0.37 7.23 19.88
CA GLY A 127 0.37 7.71 18.72
C GLY A 127 0.25 6.76 17.53
N ALA A 128 0.96 7.07 16.44
CA ALA A 128 1.00 6.22 15.26
C ALA A 128 2.04 5.09 15.43
N TYR A 129 1.68 3.88 15.07
CA TYR A 129 2.58 2.73 15.09
C TYR A 129 3.25 2.53 13.74
N VAL A 130 4.49 2.03 13.76
CA VAL A 130 5.21 1.52 12.60
C VAL A 130 5.45 0.04 12.85
N VAL A 131 5.04 -0.76 11.90
CA VAL A 131 4.93 -2.21 12.01
C VAL A 131 5.35 -2.84 10.68
N ASP A 132 5.70 -4.11 10.69
CA ASP A 132 6.21 -4.80 9.52
C ASP A 132 5.62 -6.20 9.38
N TRP A 133 5.41 -6.63 8.14
CA TRP A 133 4.81 -7.91 7.79
C TRP A 133 5.53 -8.57 6.63
N GLU A 134 5.47 -9.89 6.60
CA GLU A 134 5.79 -10.66 5.39
C GLU A 134 4.70 -10.39 4.33
N PRO A 135 5.03 -10.42 3.03
CA PRO A 135 4.14 -9.99 1.96
C PRO A 135 2.89 -10.86 1.76
N ASP A 136 2.87 -12.05 2.35
CA ASP A 136 1.74 -12.98 2.39
C ASP A 136 0.77 -12.71 3.54
N GLY A 137 1.18 -11.90 4.53
CA GLY A 137 0.34 -11.51 5.65
C GLY A 137 -0.94 -10.79 5.18
N SER A 138 -2.07 -11.17 5.75
CA SER A 138 -3.38 -10.56 5.52
C SER A 138 -4.06 -10.36 6.87
N ASP A 139 -4.53 -9.14 7.12
CA ASP A 139 -5.26 -8.81 8.34
C ASP A 139 -6.44 -7.89 8.01
N ASP A 140 -7.49 -7.90 8.83
CA ASP A 140 -8.73 -7.17 8.58
C ASP A 140 -8.61 -5.66 8.78
N ASP A 141 -7.51 -5.20 9.39
CA ASP A 141 -7.21 -3.80 9.64
C ASP A 141 -6.11 -3.22 8.73
N ILE A 142 -5.46 -4.02 7.87
CA ILE A 142 -4.38 -3.58 6.97
C ILE A 142 -4.90 -3.40 5.53
N GLY A 143 -4.75 -2.20 4.98
CA GLY A 143 -5.18 -1.86 3.61
C GLY A 143 -4.23 -0.91 2.87
N VAL A 144 -4.76 -0.25 1.83
CA VAL A 144 -3.99 0.68 0.98
C VAL A 144 -4.49 2.12 1.09
N VAL A 145 -3.61 3.04 1.45
CA VAL A 145 -3.81 4.49 1.28
C VAL A 145 -2.98 4.98 0.09
N LEU A 146 -3.64 5.69 -0.84
CA LEU A 146 -3.00 6.18 -2.05
C LEU A 146 -2.29 7.51 -1.82
N SER A 147 -1.09 7.64 -2.37
CA SER A 147 -0.17 8.76 -2.15
C SER A 147 -0.13 9.79 -3.27
N ARG A 148 -0.45 9.41 -4.51
CA ARG A 148 -0.39 10.26 -5.72
C ARG A 148 -1.34 9.81 -6.82
#